data_AF-A0A378A5F4-F1
#
_entry.id   AF-A0A378A5F4-F1
#
_cell.length_a   1.000
_cell.length_b   1.000
_cell.length_c   1.000
_cell.angle_alpha   90.00
_cell.angle_beta   90.00
_cell.angle_gamma   90.00
#
_symmetry.space_group_name_H-M   'P 1'
#
loop_
_entity.id
_entity.type
_entity.pdbx_description
1 polymer ?
#
loop_
_entity_poly.entity_id
_entity_poly.type
_entity_poly.pdbx_seq_one_letter_code
_entity_poly.pdbx_strand_id
1 'polypeptide(L)'
;MDEIFAITDEISVFRDGTWVGSKNTTEFTRQSLITQMVGRELTQLFPKFNNTIGEEVLTVRNLTRQGVFHDVSFSVRRGEILAWPGWWAPGAAR
;
A
#
# COMPACT_ATOMS: atom_id res chain seq x y z
N MET A 1 10.10 -4.28 -2.64
CA MET A 1 10.88 -4.83 -1.51
C MET A 1 11.55 -6.14 -1.88
N ASP A 2 10.87 -7.05 -2.58
CA ASP A 2 11.48 -8.34 -2.98
C ASP A 2 12.69 -8.16 -3.90
N GLU A 3 12.66 -7.14 -4.76
CA GLU A 3 13.77 -6.79 -5.63
C GLU A 3 15.05 -6.42 -4.87
N ILE A 4 14.96 -5.71 -3.73
CA ILE A 4 16.13 -5.34 -2.91
C ILE A 4 16.84 -6.60 -2.44
N PHE A 5 16.11 -7.58 -1.90
CA PHE A 5 16.68 -8.84 -1.45
C PHE A 5 17.26 -9.70 -2.59
N ALA A 6 16.81 -9.50 -3.82
CA ALA A 6 17.26 -10.26 -4.97
C ALA A 6 18.56 -9.71 -5.60
N ILE A 7 18.83 -8.41 -5.44
CA ILE A 7 19.91 -7.73 -6.19
C ILE A 7 21.06 -7.20 -5.31
N THR A 8 20.87 -7.11 -3.98
CA THR A 8 21.88 -6.51 -3.10
C THR A 8 22.66 -7.56 -2.31
N ASP A 9 23.95 -7.31 -2.09
CA ASP A 9 24.78 -8.08 -1.15
C ASP A 9 24.75 -7.50 0.26
N GLU A 10 24.69 -6.17 0.37
CA GLU A 10 24.68 -5.42 1.62
C GLU A 10 23.60 -4.32 1.60
N ILE A 11 22.97 -4.09 2.75
CA ILE A 11 21.95 -3.05 2.93
C ILE A 11 22.39 -2.12 4.06
N SER A 12 22.42 -0.82 3.76
CA SER A 12 22.67 0.27 4.72
C SER A 12 21.40 1.10 4.92
N VAL A 13 20.96 1.23 6.17
CA VAL A 13 19.74 1.97 6.53
C VAL A 13 20.11 3.33 7.11
N PHE A 14 19.55 4.38 6.52
CA PHE A 14 19.59 5.74 7.04
C PHE A 14 18.18 6.18 7.42
N ARG A 15 18.04 6.80 8.60
CA ARG A 15 16.77 7.31 9.11
C ARG A 15 17.00 8.64 9.81
N ASP A 16 16.12 9.61 9.58
CA ASP A 16 16.18 10.94 10.19
C ASP A 16 17.54 11.64 10.00
N GLY A 17 18.19 11.41 8.85
CA GLY A 17 19.52 11.94 8.54
C GLY A 17 20.67 11.23 9.28
N THR A 18 20.40 10.16 10.02
CA THR A 18 21.38 9.39 10.79
C THR A 18 21.54 7.98 10.25
N TRP A 19 22.75 7.42 10.38
CA TRP A 19 23.02 6.03 10.05
C TRP A 19 22.46 5.12 11.16
N VAL A 20 21.62 4.16 10.77
CA VAL A 20 20.97 3.21 11.69
C VAL A 20 21.74 1.90 11.75
N GLY A 21 22.29 1.44 10.62
CA GLY A 21 23.07 0.21 10.55
C GLY A 21 23.31 -0.27 9.13
N SER A 22 24.32 -1.13 8.97
CA SER A 22 24.67 -1.79 7.72
C SER A 22 24.94 -3.27 7.99
N LYS A 23 24.33 -4.16 7.19
CA LYS A 23 24.52 -5.62 7.29
C LYS A 23 24.34 -6.28 5.92
N ASN A 24 24.78 -7.52 5.80
CA ASN A 24 24.52 -8.28 4.58
C ASN A 24 23.02 -8.47 4.37
N THR A 25 22.59 -8.51 3.12
CA THR A 25 21.19 -8.72 2.73
C THR A 25 20.60 -9.98 3.37
N THR A 26 21.41 -11.04 3.51
CA THR A 26 21.04 -12.32 4.13
C THR A 26 20.75 -12.21 5.63
N GLU A 27 21.24 -11.18 6.30
CA GLU A 27 20.99 -10.91 7.71
C GLU A 27 19.69 -10.13 7.94
N PHE A 28 19.07 -9.62 6.87
CA PHE A 28 17.82 -8.90 6.94
C PHE A 28 16.63 -9.80 6.60
N THR A 29 15.59 -9.72 7.42
CA THR A 29 14.23 -10.09 7.01
C THR A 29 13.50 -8.85 6.52
N ARG A 30 12.50 -9.03 5.62
CA ARG A 30 11.64 -7.93 5.16
C ARG A 30 11.06 -7.11 6.31
N GLN A 31 10.61 -7.80 7.36
CA GLN A 31 10.09 -7.19 8.58
C GLN A 31 11.15 -6.32 9.27
N SER A 32 12.34 -6.89 9.52
CA SER A 32 13.42 -6.18 10.22
C SER A 32 13.93 -4.96 9.46
N LEU A 33 14.02 -5.03 8.13
CA LEU A 33 14.46 -3.91 7.31
C LEU A 33 13.46 -2.76 7.39
N ILE A 34 12.17 -3.05 7.22
CA ILE A 34 11.11 -2.05 7.33
C ILE A 34 11.09 -1.42 8.73
N THR A 35 11.24 -2.22 9.79
CA THR A 35 11.32 -1.70 11.16
C THR A 35 12.49 -0.74 11.34
N GLN A 36 13.66 -1.03 10.75
CA GLN A 36 14.81 -0.12 10.80
C GLN A 36 14.57 1.17 10.01
N MET A 37 13.94 1.07 8.84
CA MET A 37 13.59 2.22 7.98
C MET A 37 12.60 3.18 8.65
N VAL A 38 11.57 2.66 9.32
CA VAL A 38 10.47 3.49 9.88
C VAL A 38 10.62 3.76 11.38
N GLY A 39 11.46 3.00 12.08
CA GLY A 39 11.75 3.18 13.51
C GLY A 39 10.62 2.77 14.46
N ARG A 40 9.65 2.00 14.00
CA ARG A 40 8.57 1.43 14.80
C ARG A 40 8.22 0.03 14.34
N GLU A 41 7.69 -0.77 15.27
CA GLU A 41 7.19 -2.11 14.98
C GLU A 41 6.10 -2.07 13.90
N LEU A 42 6.15 -3.05 13.00
CA LEU A 42 5.27 -3.13 11.82
C LEU A 42 3.78 -3.24 12.17
N THR A 43 3.47 -3.72 13.38
CA THR A 43 2.11 -3.73 13.94
C THR A 43 1.48 -2.34 14.04
N GLN A 44 2.29 -1.27 13.94
CA GLN A 44 1.87 0.13 13.98
C GLN A 44 1.84 0.81 12.59
N LEU A 45 2.21 0.11 11.50
CA LEU A 45 2.25 0.73 10.17
C LEU A 45 0.88 0.89 9.51
N PHE A 46 -0.06 0.02 9.87
CA PHE A 46 -1.41 0.05 9.33
C PHE A 46 -2.40 0.13 10.49
N PRO A 47 -2.67 1.33 11.03
CA PRO A 47 -3.76 1.47 11.98
C PRO A 47 -5.03 0.90 11.33
N LYS A 48 -5.68 -0.05 12.01
CA LYS A 48 -6.97 -0.56 11.56
C LYS A 48 -7.94 0.61 11.59
N PHE A 49 -8.34 1.12 10.43
CA PHE A 49 -9.41 2.09 10.34
C PHE A 49 -10.71 1.41 10.77
N ASN A 50 -11.12 1.62 12.02
CA ASN A 50 -12.39 1.12 12.52
C ASN A 50 -13.50 2.11 12.12
N ASN A 51 -13.66 2.32 10.81
CA ASN A 51 -14.72 3.17 10.29
C ASN A 51 -16.00 2.34 10.18
N THR A 52 -17.06 2.77 10.85
CA THR A 52 -18.40 2.24 10.60
C THR A 52 -18.84 2.73 9.22
N ILE A 53 -18.93 1.81 8.26
CA ILE A 53 -19.45 2.11 6.93
C ILE A 53 -20.93 2.48 7.06
N GLY A 54 -21.30 3.68 6.65
CA GLY A 54 -22.66 4.20 6.73
C GLY A 54 -23.48 3.95 5.46
N GLU A 55 -24.47 4.80 5.23
CA GLU A 55 -25.36 4.73 4.06
C GLU A 55 -24.66 5.04 2.73
N GLU A 56 -25.26 4.63 1.62
CA GLU A 56 -24.81 4.96 0.27
C GLU A 56 -24.94 6.46 0.01
N VAL A 57 -23.84 7.13 -0.36
CA VAL A 57 -23.79 8.58 -0.57
C VAL A 57 -23.56 8.95 -2.04
N LEU A 58 -23.01 8.04 -2.84
CA LEU A 58 -22.76 8.25 -4.27
C LEU A 58 -23.00 6.96 -5.03
N THR A 59 -23.77 7.04 -6.10
CA THR A 59 -24.01 5.92 -7.02
C THR A 59 -23.83 6.38 -8.44
N VAL A 60 -22.92 5.71 -9.14
CA VAL A 60 -22.58 5.93 -10.54
C VAL A 60 -23.00 4.69 -11.32
N ARG A 61 -23.72 4.89 -12.42
CA ARG A 61 -24.18 3.81 -13.30
C ARG A 61 -23.87 4.15 -14.75
N ASN A 62 -23.36 3.17 -15.49
CA ASN A 62 -23.12 3.20 -16.93
C ASN A 62 -22.29 4.41 -17.39
N LEU A 63 -21.38 4.89 -16.54
CA LEU A 63 -20.56 6.06 -16.84
C LEU A 63 -19.60 5.71 -17.99
N THR A 64 -19.79 6.37 -19.13
CA THR A 64 -19.05 6.12 -20.37
C THR A 64 -18.50 7.43 -20.93
N ARG A 65 -17.23 7.43 -21.33
CA ARG A 65 -16.58 8.51 -22.07
C ARG A 65 -15.78 7.89 -23.21
N GLN A 66 -16.23 8.14 -24.44
CA GLN A 66 -15.60 7.60 -25.63
C GLN A 66 -14.09 7.87 -25.65
N GLY A 67 -13.32 6.83 -25.98
CA GLY A 67 -11.86 6.87 -26.01
C GLY A 67 -11.16 6.85 -24.64
N VAL A 68 -11.89 6.82 -23.52
CA VAL A 68 -11.30 6.88 -22.17
C VAL A 68 -11.79 5.74 -21.27
N PHE A 69 -13.11 5.56 -21.12
CA PHE A 69 -13.69 4.49 -20.30
C PHE A 69 -15.10 4.11 -20.79
N HIS A 70 -15.52 2.88 -20.54
CA HIS A 70 -16.82 2.37 -20.94
C HIS A 70 -17.47 1.63 -19.79
N ASP A 71 -18.77 1.87 -19.60
CA ASP A 71 -19.64 1.15 -18.66
C ASP A 71 -19.13 1.03 -17.22
N VAL A 72 -18.74 2.17 -16.63
CA VAL A 72 -18.29 2.23 -15.23
C VAL A 72 -19.48 2.40 -14.30
N SER A 73 -19.67 1.44 -13.39
CA SER A 73 -20.71 1.48 -12.35
C SER A 73 -20.13 1.16 -10.98
N PHE A 74 -20.38 2.02 -9.99
CA PHE A 74 -19.95 1.80 -8.60
C PHE A 74 -20.81 2.60 -7.61
N SER A 75 -20.79 2.19 -6.35
CA SER A 75 -21.43 2.88 -5.23
C SER A 75 -20.38 3.16 -4.15
N VAL A 76 -20.47 4.32 -3.49
CA VAL A 76 -19.63 4.68 -2.34
C VAL A 76 -20.52 4.95 -1.15
N ARG A 77 -20.19 4.33 -0.02
CA ARG A 77 -20.86 4.54 1.26
C ARG A 77 -20.14 5.57 2.13
N ARG A 78 -20.87 6.15 3.07
CA ARG A 78 -20.33 7.12 4.03
C ARG A 78 -19.18 6.50 4.82
N GLY A 79 -18.02 7.14 4.81
CA GLY A 79 -16.81 6.66 5.50
C GLY A 79 -16.01 5.59 4.75
N GLU A 80 -16.47 5.17 3.57
CA GLU A 80 -15.76 4.27 2.67
C GLU A 80 -14.72 5.04 1.84
N ILE A 81 -13.52 4.47 1.71
CA ILE A 81 -12.46 4.99 0.85
C ILE A 81 -12.44 4.13 -0.41
N LEU A 82 -12.91 4.68 -1.53
CA LEU A 82 -12.81 4.04 -2.84
C LEU A 82 -11.49 4.44 -3.52
N ALA A 83 -10.64 3.46 -3.79
CA ALA A 83 -9.42 3.64 -4.57
C ALA A 83 -9.50 2.85 -5.87
N TRP A 84 -9.13 3.48 -6.99
CA TRP A 84 -8.99 2.80 -8.27
C TRP A 84 -7.50 2.58 -8.54
N PRO A 85 -6.97 1.36 -8.42
CA PRO A 85 -5.59 1.09 -8.78
C PRO A 85 -5.46 1.21 -10.31
N GLY A 86 -4.92 2.33 -10.78
CA GLY A 86 -4.57 2.49 -12.20
C GLY A 86 -3.49 1.48 -12.59
N TRP A 87 -3.80 0.61 -13.56
CA TRP A 87 -2.90 -0.22 -14.38
C TRP A 87 -1.79 -1.08 -13.74
N TRP A 88 -1.75 -1.27 -12.43
CA TRP A 88 -0.91 -2.32 -11.83
C TRP A 88 -1.49 -2.81 -10.51
N ALA A 89 -2.47 -3.72 -10.60
CA ALA A 89 -2.72 -4.69 -9.54
C ALA A 89 -3.59 -5.84 -10.08
N PRO A 90 -3.00 -7.00 -10.46
CA PRO A 90 -3.77 -8.22 -10.54
C PRO A 90 -4.06 -8.69 -9.10
N GLY A 91 -5.34 -8.64 -8.71
CA GLY A 91 -5.85 -9.38 -7.56
C GLY A 91 -6.03 -8.57 -6.28
N ALA A 92 -7.30 -8.24 -6.00
CA ALA A 92 -7.92 -8.47 -4.70
C ALA A 92 -9.44 -8.36 -4.86
N ALA A 93 -10.03 -9.40 -5.46
CA ALA A 93 -11.45 -9.67 -5.37
C ALA A 93 -11.64 -10.84 -4.42
N ARG A 94 -12.19 -10.56 -3.24
CA ARG A 94 -13.18 -11.40 -2.56
C ARG A 94 -13.87 -10.61 -1.47
#